data_AF-A0A7Y2ANG6-F1
#
_entry.id   AF-A0A7Y2ANG6-F1
#
_cell.length_a   1.000
_cell.length_b   1.000
_cell.length_c   1.000
_cell.angle_alpha   90.00
_cell.angle_beta   90.00
_cell.angle_gamma   90.00
#
_symmetry.space_group_name_H-M   'P 1'
#
loop_
_entity.id
_entity.type
_entity.pdbx_description
1 polymer ?
#
loop_
_entity_poly.entity_id
_entity_poly.type
_entity_poly.pdbx_seq_one_letter_code
_entity_poly.pdbx_strand_id
1 'polypeptide(L)'
;MSMSAKRRRGATMIFITILLPVLFALAGMAVNFAYIQVVKTKMQIVTDASVRAAGREYVNSADPALALAAAQQISNLNPVGTFVVPIEAGDLEFGASSRTGSNQKYTFNSGAANGNAVRLTTNALAGGSGSA
;
A
#
# COMPACT_ATOMS: atom_id res chain seq x y z
N MET A 1 30.80 15.67 58.93
CA MET A 1 29.80 14.62 58.63
C MET A 1 29.35 14.77 57.17
N SER A 2 30.05 14.11 56.23
CA SER A 2 29.70 14.15 54.80
C SER A 2 29.76 12.73 54.25
N MET A 3 28.61 12.07 54.21
CA MET A 3 28.43 10.80 53.52
C MET A 3 27.29 10.97 52.50
N SER A 4 27.44 10.29 51.36
CA SER A 4 26.34 9.88 50.49
C SER A 4 25.91 10.81 49.33
N ALA A 5 26.87 11.25 48.50
CA ALA A 5 26.57 11.58 47.10
C ALA A 5 26.89 10.43 46.12
N LYS A 6 27.75 9.48 46.53
CA LYS A 6 28.30 8.42 45.65
C LYS A 6 27.32 7.27 45.35
N ARG A 7 26.40 6.94 46.26
CA ARG A 7 25.42 5.83 46.07
C ARG A 7 24.37 6.11 45.00
N ARG A 8 23.97 7.38 44.82
CA ARG A 8 22.95 7.76 43.83
C ARG A 8 23.43 7.57 42.39
N ARG A 9 24.70 7.91 42.11
CA ARG A 9 25.30 7.74 40.78
C ARG A 9 25.37 6.28 40.32
N GLY A 10 25.56 5.33 41.23
CA GLY A 10 25.59 3.89 40.90
C GLY A 10 24.21 3.35 40.48
N ALA A 11 23.15 3.74 41.20
CA ALA A 11 21.78 3.32 40.87
C ALA A 11 21.31 3.90 39.52
N THR A 12 21.62 5.17 39.23
CA THR A 12 21.28 5.80 37.95
C THR A 12 21.99 5.12 36.78
N MET A 13 23.25 4.69 36.97
CA MET A 13 24.01 4.02 35.92
C MET A 13 23.40 2.67 35.54
N ILE A 14 22.92 1.88 36.52
CA ILE A 14 22.23 0.61 36.27
C ILE A 14 20.92 0.83 35.50
N PHE A 15 20.14 1.85 35.89
CA PHE A 15 18.92 2.21 35.17
C PHE A 15 19.20 2.58 33.71
N ILE A 16 20.24 3.39 33.44
CA ILE A 16 20.62 3.76 32.08
C ILE A 16 21.06 2.54 31.28
N THR A 17 21.86 1.63 31.87
CA THR A 17 22.33 0.41 31.20
C THR A 17 21.18 -0.52 30.78
N ILE A 18 20.06 -0.53 31.50
CA ILE A 18 18.87 -1.32 31.14
C ILE A 18 17.95 -0.54 30.19
N LEU A 19 17.77 0.76 30.41
CA LEU A 19 16.87 1.58 29.61
C LEU A 19 17.36 1.75 28.17
N LEU A 20 18.67 1.92 28.00
CA LEU A 20 19.30 2.15 26.70
C LEU A 20 19.06 1.00 25.69
N PRO A 21 19.27 -0.30 26.01
CA PRO A 21 18.92 -1.38 25.09
C PRO A 21 17.42 -1.50 24.84
N VAL A 22 16.56 -1.20 25.82
CA VAL A 22 15.10 -1.18 25.62
C VAL A 22 14.69 -0.09 24.61
N LEU A 23 15.27 1.10 24.73
CA LEU A 23 15.03 2.19 23.77
C LEU A 23 15.52 1.82 22.37
N PHE A 24 16.66 1.12 22.25
CA PHE A 24 17.12 0.63 20.95
C PHE A 24 16.19 -0.43 20.36
N ALA A 25 15.65 -1.35 21.18
CA ALA A 25 14.67 -2.34 20.72
C ALA A 25 13.39 -1.66 20.21
N LEU A 26 12.88 -0.67 20.94
CA LEU A 26 11.72 0.13 20.52
C LEU A 26 11.99 0.92 19.23
N ALA A 27 13.16 1.54 19.12
CA ALA A 27 13.56 2.28 17.92
C ALA A 27 13.64 1.35 16.69
N GLY A 28 14.22 0.15 16.84
CA GLY A 28 14.27 -0.85 15.77
C GLY A 28 12.88 -1.27 15.29
N MET A 29 11.96 -1.52 16.23
CA MET A 29 10.56 -1.82 15.89
C MET A 29 9.88 -0.65 15.19
N ALA A 30 10.09 0.59 15.65
CA ALA A 30 9.50 1.78 15.04
C ALA A 30 9.97 1.97 13.59
N VAL A 31 11.25 1.75 13.30
CA VAL A 31 11.80 1.83 11.94
C VAL A 31 11.18 0.76 11.04
N ASN A 32 11.10 -0.49 11.50
CA ASN A 32 10.49 -1.56 10.71
C ASN A 32 9.00 -1.28 10.44
N PHE A 33 8.28 -0.81 11.45
CA PHE A 33 6.87 -0.47 11.31
C PHE A 33 6.68 0.68 10.31
N ALA A 34 7.49 1.73 10.39
CA ALA A 34 7.47 2.85 9.46
C ALA A 34 7.73 2.40 8.01
N TYR A 35 8.68 1.47 7.81
CA TYR A 35 8.96 0.90 6.50
C TYR A 35 7.74 0.19 5.90
N ILE A 36 7.07 -0.67 6.68
CA ILE A 36 5.86 -1.39 6.24
C ILE A 36 4.75 -0.43 5.85
N GLN A 37 4.55 0.66 6.61
CA GLN A 37 3.56 1.68 6.29
C GLN A 37 3.88 2.38 4.97
N VAL A 38 5.14 2.76 4.74
CA VAL A 38 5.55 3.41 3.49
C VAL A 38 5.31 2.50 2.29
N VAL A 39 5.68 1.22 2.39
CA VAL A 39 5.45 0.24 1.32
C VAL A 39 3.95 0.11 1.03
N LYS A 40 3.12 -0.03 2.07
CA LYS A 40 1.66 -0.14 1.91
C LYS A 40 1.07 1.10 1.21
N THR A 41 1.47 2.30 1.63
CA THR A 41 1.00 3.55 1.00
C THR A 41 1.43 3.64 -0.46
N LYS A 42 2.69 3.30 -0.77
CA LYS A 42 3.17 3.30 -2.15
C LYS A 42 2.40 2.31 -3.03
N MET A 43 2.14 1.09 -2.54
CA MET A 43 1.32 0.11 -3.27
C MET A 43 -0.07 0.63 -3.58
N GLN A 44 -0.70 1.31 -2.61
CA GLN A 44 -2.01 1.91 -2.81
C GLN A 44 -1.99 3.03 -3.87
N ILE A 45 -0.95 3.86 -3.87
CA ILE A 45 -0.76 4.92 -4.89
C ILE A 45 -0.59 4.33 -6.29
N VAL A 46 0.24 3.30 -6.43
CA VAL A 46 0.47 2.62 -7.72
C VAL A 46 -0.81 1.98 -8.24
N THR A 47 -1.55 1.32 -7.35
CA THR A 47 -2.83 0.68 -7.67
C THR A 47 -3.85 1.71 -8.16
N ASP A 48 -4.02 2.82 -7.44
CA ASP A 48 -4.96 3.90 -7.82
C ASP A 48 -4.58 4.55 -9.16
N ALA A 49 -3.28 4.83 -9.35
CA ALA A 49 -2.78 5.36 -10.62
C ALA A 49 -3.02 4.40 -11.79
N SER A 50 -2.80 3.10 -11.58
CA SER A 50 -2.99 2.06 -12.59
C SER A 50 -4.46 1.90 -12.96
N VAL A 51 -5.37 1.86 -11.97
CA VAL A 51 -6.84 1.85 -12.20
C VAL A 51 -7.27 3.05 -13.02
N ARG A 52 -6.76 4.24 -12.68
CA ARG A 52 -7.18 5.47 -13.34
C ARG A 52 -6.75 5.53 -14.80
N ALA A 53 -5.56 5.02 -15.11
CA ALA A 53 -5.12 4.87 -16.49
C ALA A 53 -5.92 3.81 -17.24
N ALA A 54 -6.14 2.65 -16.63
CA ALA A 54 -6.97 1.58 -17.21
C ALA A 54 -8.40 2.07 -17.53
N GLY A 55 -9.03 2.78 -16.59
CA GLY A 55 -10.36 3.33 -16.77
C GLY A 55 -10.42 4.40 -17.85
N ARG A 56 -9.38 5.23 -17.99
CA ARG A 56 -9.31 6.23 -19.07
C ARG A 56 -9.24 5.57 -20.44
N GLU A 57 -8.35 4.60 -20.62
CA GLU A 57 -8.22 3.88 -21.89
C GLU A 57 -9.46 3.05 -22.19
N TYR A 58 -10.07 2.43 -21.18
CA TYR A 58 -11.31 1.67 -21.35
C TYR A 58 -12.47 2.56 -21.82
N VAL A 59 -12.60 3.78 -21.29
CA VAL A 59 -13.63 4.73 -21.74
C VAL A 59 -13.37 5.21 -23.18
N ASN A 60 -12.11 5.35 -23.58
CA ASN A 60 -11.75 5.83 -24.92
C ASN A 60 -11.87 4.75 -26.00
N SER A 61 -11.45 3.52 -25.71
CA SER A 61 -11.30 2.45 -26.69
C SER A 61 -12.33 1.33 -26.56
N ALA A 62 -13.02 1.23 -25.43
CA ALA A 62 -13.89 0.10 -25.07
C ALA A 62 -13.22 -1.29 -25.15
N ASP A 63 -11.89 -1.34 -25.23
CA ASP A 63 -11.11 -2.57 -25.35
C ASP A 63 -10.43 -2.91 -24.01
N PRO A 64 -10.76 -4.06 -23.39
CA PRO A 64 -10.15 -4.48 -22.12
C PRO A 64 -8.65 -4.78 -22.24
N ALA A 65 -8.15 -5.18 -23.42
CA ALA A 65 -6.72 -5.47 -23.61
C ALA A 65 -5.86 -4.20 -23.57
N LEU A 66 -6.36 -3.10 -24.16
CA LEU A 66 -5.69 -1.79 -24.11
C LEU A 66 -5.70 -1.21 -22.69
N ALA A 67 -6.81 -1.38 -21.96
CA ALA A 67 -6.91 -0.99 -20.56
C ALA A 67 -5.91 -1.75 -19.67
N LEU A 68 -5.70 -3.04 -19.92
CA LEU A 68 -4.68 -3.84 -19.23
C LEU A 68 -3.26 -3.36 -19.55
N ALA A 69 -2.95 -3.14 -20.83
CA ALA A 69 -1.63 -2.65 -21.23
C ALA A 69 -1.30 -1.29 -20.59
N ALA A 70 -2.29 -0.40 -20.51
CA ALA A 70 -2.13 0.89 -19.84
C ALA A 70 -1.92 0.77 -18.33
N ALA A 71 -2.65 -0.14 -17.66
CA ALA A 71 -2.44 -0.43 -16.24
C ALA A 71 -1.01 -0.95 -15.99
N GLN A 72 -0.55 -1.89 -16.81
CA GLN A 72 0.80 -2.47 -16.73
C GLN A 72 1.88 -1.41 -16.97
N GLN A 73 1.67 -0.52 -17.94
CA GLN A 73 2.60 0.59 -18.21
C GLN A 73 2.76 1.49 -16.97
N ILE A 74 1.66 1.89 -16.34
CA ILE A 74 1.73 2.75 -15.14
C ILE A 74 2.35 2.02 -13.95
N SER A 75 2.07 0.74 -13.78
CA SER A 75 2.72 -0.07 -12.74
C SER A 75 4.24 -0.15 -12.95
N ASN A 76 4.69 -0.41 -14.19
CA ASN A 76 6.11 -0.44 -14.54
C ASN A 76 6.82 0.91 -14.32
N LEU A 77 6.11 2.02 -14.51
CA LEU A 77 6.65 3.36 -14.28
C LEU A 77 6.75 3.72 -12.79
N ASN A 78 6.04 3.02 -11.91
CA ASN A 78 6.00 3.33 -10.48
C ASN A 78 6.34 2.09 -9.62
N PRO A 79 7.62 1.66 -9.58
CA PRO A 79 8.03 0.56 -8.72
C PRO A 79 7.94 0.95 -7.24
N VAL A 80 7.54 0.00 -6.39
CA VAL A 80 7.55 0.15 -4.93
C VAL A 80 8.81 -0.49 -4.37
N GLY A 81 9.87 0.31 -4.26
CA GLY A 81 11.20 -0.20 -3.93
C GLY A 81 11.79 -0.91 -5.15
N THR A 82 12.14 -2.18 -5.02
CA THR A 82 12.62 -3.05 -6.11
C THR A 82 11.51 -3.86 -6.77
N PHE A 83 10.28 -3.79 -6.25
CA PHE A 83 9.15 -4.60 -6.70
C PHE A 83 8.21 -3.78 -7.59
N VAL A 84 7.88 -4.34 -8.75
CA VAL A 84 6.83 -3.83 -9.63
C VAL A 84 5.57 -4.65 -9.39
N VAL A 85 4.41 -4.00 -9.23
CA VAL A 85 3.15 -4.71 -8.99
C VAL A 85 2.72 -5.40 -10.29
N PRO A 86 2.74 -6.75 -10.36
CA PRO A 86 2.20 -7.42 -11.53
C PRO A 86 0.68 -7.19 -11.56
N ILE A 87 0.18 -6.78 -12.72
CA ILE A 87 -1.26 -6.63 -12.97
C ILE A 87 -1.61 -7.61 -14.07
N GLU A 88 -2.43 -8.60 -13.73
CA GLU A 88 -2.91 -9.60 -14.68
C GLU A 88 -4.31 -9.23 -15.19
N ALA A 89 -4.71 -9.83 -16.32
CA ALA A 89 -6.05 -9.64 -16.88
C ALA A 89 -7.17 -9.99 -15.88
N GLY A 90 -6.92 -10.97 -15.00
CA GLY A 90 -7.88 -11.39 -13.97
C GLY A 90 -8.01 -10.43 -12.78
N ASP A 91 -7.05 -9.51 -12.58
CA ASP A 91 -7.09 -8.51 -11.52
C ASP A 91 -7.99 -7.32 -11.90
N LEU A 92 -8.31 -7.18 -13.19
CA LEU A 92 -9.16 -6.13 -13.72
C LEU A 92 -10.59 -6.62 -13.96
N GLU A 93 -11.52 -6.04 -13.23
CA GLU A 93 -12.95 -6.25 -13.43
C GLU A 93 -13.57 -5.03 -14.10
N PHE A 94 -14.19 -5.25 -15.26
CA PHE A 94 -14.93 -4.24 -15.99
C PHE A 94 -16.42 -4.33 -15.64
N GLY A 95 -17.06 -3.18 -15.40
CA GLY A 95 -18.45 -3.15 -14.97
C GLY A 95 -19.07 -1.77 -15.06
N ALA A 96 -20.35 -1.67 -14.68
CA ALA A 96 -21.05 -0.40 -14.60
C ALA A 96 -21.16 0.05 -13.14
N SER A 97 -20.69 1.25 -12.86
CA SER A 97 -21.03 2.00 -11.67
C SER A 97 -22.40 2.66 -11.88
N SER A 98 -23.40 2.19 -11.13
CA SER A 98 -24.73 2.79 -11.13
C SER A 98 -24.97 3.49 -9.81
N ARG A 99 -25.69 4.62 -9.86
CA ARG A 99 -26.13 5.35 -8.67
C ARG A 99 -27.62 5.64 -8.81
N THR A 100 -28.44 5.04 -7.96
CA THR A 100 -29.92 5.15 -8.03
C THR A 100 -30.45 6.47 -7.45
N GLY A 101 -29.60 7.32 -6.86
CA GLY A 101 -29.99 8.66 -6.38
C GLY A 101 -28.83 9.48 -5.80
N SER A 102 -28.99 10.80 -5.68
CA SER A 102 -27.92 11.73 -5.30
C SER A 102 -27.28 11.50 -3.92
N ASN A 103 -27.98 10.80 -3.02
CA ASN A 103 -27.54 10.47 -1.65
C ASN A 103 -27.09 9.01 -1.47
N GLN A 104 -27.02 8.20 -2.55
CA GLN A 104 -26.71 6.77 -2.47
C GLN A 104 -25.26 6.50 -2.89
N LYS A 105 -24.63 5.48 -2.29
CA LYS A 105 -23.28 5.03 -2.64
C LYS A 105 -23.28 4.44 -4.05
N TYR A 106 -22.19 4.62 -4.81
CA TYR A 106 -22.00 3.94 -6.08
C TYR A 106 -21.94 2.42 -5.87
N THR A 107 -22.79 1.69 -6.57
CA THR A 107 -22.75 0.23 -6.60
C THR A 107 -22.08 -0.20 -7.91
N PHE A 108 -21.08 -1.07 -7.79
CA PHE A 108 -20.39 -1.65 -8.93
C PHE A 108 -21.08 -2.95 -9.33
N ASN A 109 -21.56 -3.02 -10.57
CA ASN A 109 -22.13 -4.23 -11.15
C ASN A 109 -21.15 -4.79 -12.20
N SER A 110 -20.60 -5.97 -11.95
CA SER A 110 -19.65 -6.63 -12.84
C SER A 110 -20.36 -7.22 -14.07
N GLY A 111 -19.71 -7.19 -15.24
CA GLY A 111 -20.24 -7.85 -16.45
C GLY A 111 -21.27 -7.06 -17.25
N ALA A 112 -21.40 -5.75 -17.04
CA ALA A 112 -22.19 -4.90 -17.93
C ALA A 112 -21.48 -4.77 -19.30
N ALA A 113 -22.17 -5.12 -20.39
CA ALA A 113 -21.62 -5.15 -21.76
C ALA A 113 -21.03 -3.82 -22.26
N ASN A 114 -21.35 -2.70 -21.58
CA ASN A 114 -20.77 -1.37 -21.78
C ASN A 114 -20.49 -0.73 -20.40
N GLY A 115 -19.62 -1.36 -19.62
CA GLY A 115 -19.23 -0.85 -18.30
C GLY A 115 -18.62 0.56 -18.36
N ASN A 116 -18.95 1.43 -17.40
CA ASN A 116 -18.33 2.76 -17.25
C ASN A 116 -17.29 2.81 -16.11
N ALA A 117 -16.99 1.65 -15.51
CA ALA A 117 -16.15 1.54 -14.33
C ALA A 117 -15.20 0.36 -14.44
N VAL A 118 -14.02 0.53 -13.86
CA VAL A 118 -12.97 -0.48 -13.77
C VAL A 118 -12.62 -0.65 -12.30
N ARG A 119 -12.60 -1.89 -11.82
CA ARG A 119 -12.11 -2.26 -10.50
C ARG A 119 -10.83 -3.06 -10.68
N LEU A 120 -9.76 -2.64 -10.01
CA LEU A 120 -8.50 -3.37 -9.98
C LEU A 120 -8.29 -3.93 -8.58
N THR A 121 -8.05 -5.23 -8.48
CA THR A 121 -7.78 -5.91 -7.22
C THR A 121 -6.41 -6.56 -7.32
N THR A 122 -5.42 -6.06 -6.60
CA THR A 122 -4.09 -6.67 -6.58
C THR A 122 -3.95 -7.62 -5.40
N ASN A 123 -3.62 -8.88 -5.70
CA ASN A 123 -3.32 -9.89 -4.68
C ASN A 123 -1.82 -9.92 -4.31
N ALA A 124 -1.03 -8.94 -4.75
CA ALA A 124 0.43 -8.93 -4.64
C ALA A 124 0.97 -9.03 -3.19
N LEU A 125 0.18 -8.64 -2.18
CA LEU A 125 0.53 -8.82 -0.76
C LEU A 125 -0.03 -10.11 -0.14
N ALA A 126 -1.05 -10.73 -0.74
CA ALA A 126 -1.67 -11.95 -0.22
C ALA A 126 -0.76 -13.19 -0.40
N GLY A 127 0.08 -13.19 -1.44
CA GLY A 127 1.00 -14.28 -1.75
C GLY A 127 2.38 -14.21 -1.10
N GLY A 128 2.70 -13.17 -0.32
CA GLY A 128 4.05 -13.01 0.26
C GLY A 128 5.16 -12.75 -0.77
N SER A 129 4.81 -12.42 -2.01
CA SER A 129 5.70 -12.18 -3.16
C SER A 129 6.55 -10.90 -3.07
N GLY A 130 6.47 -10.15 -1.97
CA GLY A 130 7.38 -9.05 -1.69
C GLY A 130 8.70 -9.61 -1.16
N SER A 131 9.69 -9.79 -2.04
CA SER A 131 11.06 -10.05 -1.59
C SER A 131 11.53 -8.82 -0.79
N ALA A 132 11.77 -9.05 0.51
CA ALA A 132 12.37 -8.07 1.41
C ALA A 132 13.80 -7.72 0.99
#